data_AF-A0A0Q0C4M1-F1
#
_entry.id   AF-A0A0Q0C4M1-F1
#
_cell.length_a   1.000
_cell.length_b   1.000
_cell.length_c   1.000
_cell.angle_alpha   90.00
_cell.angle_beta   90.00
_cell.angle_gamma   90.00
#
_symmetry.space_group_name_H-M   'P 1'
#
loop_
_entity.id
_entity.type
_entity.pdbx_description
1 polymer ?
#
loop_
_entity_poly.entity_id
_entity_poly.type
_entity_poly.pdbx_seq_one_letter_code
_entity_poly.pdbx_strand_id
1 'polypeptide(L)'
;MPQADVDSFRPVFPAPFEVSMKSITRLLGCSLVALGLLGQTAVAVEKNTPIQFGALTWESGSLITEVLRTLVEKGYGYPTDTLPGSTVSLETALAKNDIQVIAEEWTGRSPVWVKAEADGKVLGLGDIVKGATEGWWVPEYVIKGDAAKGIKPAAPDLKSVADLARYKDVFKDPEAPGKGRFLNSPSGWTSEIVNTQKLKAYGLADSFVNFRTGSGAALDAEVASSIRRGKPVLFYYWSPTPLLGKYKLIKLDEPAFDAEAWKTLTDPGNPDPRGTSSLAATLSIGVSAEFSKQYPELVSVFEQVDFPIDLLNRTLGEMSEKHEDASVAAARFLKQHPEVWKAWLPADVAAKVSSSL
;
A
#
# COMPACT_ATOMS: atom_id res chain seq x y z
N MET A 1 -12.79 -56.86 79.85
CA MET A 1 -11.99 -56.29 78.76
C MET A 1 -12.10 -57.21 77.55
N PRO A 2 -12.35 -56.71 76.34
CA PRO A 2 -13.21 -55.61 75.87
C PRO A 2 -14.27 -56.19 74.87
N GLN A 3 -15.24 -55.53 74.25
CA GLN A 3 -15.81 -54.18 74.26
C GLN A 3 -17.29 -54.33 73.85
N ALA A 4 -18.15 -53.45 74.37
CA ALA A 4 -19.61 -53.59 74.37
C ALA A 4 -20.25 -53.33 73.00
N ASP A 5 -21.21 -54.19 72.68
CA ASP A 5 -22.21 -54.10 71.62
C ASP A 5 -23.51 -53.62 72.28
N VAL A 6 -24.05 -52.49 71.85
CA VAL A 6 -25.29 -51.91 72.42
C VAL A 6 -26.04 -51.17 71.31
N ASP A 7 -27.07 -51.83 70.76
CA ASP A 7 -28.46 -51.37 70.74
C ASP A 7 -28.72 -49.93 70.22
N SER A 8 -29.65 -49.64 69.29
CA SER A 8 -31.00 -50.20 69.21
C SER A 8 -31.90 -49.36 68.26
N PHE A 9 -33.09 -49.93 67.98
CA PHE A 9 -34.35 -49.30 67.56
C PHE A 9 -34.65 -49.01 66.08
N ARG A 10 -35.41 -49.95 65.49
CA ARG A 10 -36.55 -49.71 64.56
C ARG A 10 -37.86 -49.92 65.37
N PRO A 11 -39.08 -49.75 64.81
CA PRO A 11 -39.68 -48.70 63.97
C PRO A 11 -41.08 -48.25 64.50
N VAL A 12 -41.62 -47.07 64.14
CA VAL A 12 -43.10 -46.79 64.17
C VAL A 12 -43.48 -45.68 63.16
N PHE A 13 -44.48 -45.95 62.30
CA PHE A 13 -45.37 -44.98 61.62
C PHE A 13 -46.79 -45.17 62.22
N PRO A 14 -47.67 -44.13 62.37
CA PRO A 14 -48.53 -43.61 61.27
C PRO A 14 -48.92 -42.09 61.36
N ALA A 15 -49.04 -41.36 60.23
CA ALA A 15 -50.25 -40.85 59.53
C ALA A 15 -50.83 -39.48 60.02
N PRO A 16 -51.73 -38.79 59.28
CA PRO A 16 -51.45 -37.84 58.20
C PRO A 16 -51.88 -36.39 58.54
N PHE A 17 -51.45 -35.38 57.77
CA PHE A 17 -52.06 -34.05 57.77
C PHE A 17 -52.42 -33.59 56.34
N GLU A 18 -53.72 -33.56 56.07
CA GLU A 18 -54.37 -32.82 54.98
C GLU A 18 -54.67 -31.40 55.45
N VAL A 19 -54.26 -30.35 54.70
CA VAL A 19 -54.97 -29.06 54.56
C VAL A 19 -54.48 -28.43 53.23
N SER A 20 -55.25 -28.54 52.16
CA SER A 20 -56.29 -27.62 51.68
C SER A 20 -55.77 -26.46 50.82
N MET A 21 -56.09 -26.59 49.54
CA MET A 21 -55.72 -25.77 48.39
C MET A 21 -56.63 -24.55 48.29
N LYS A 22 -56.26 -23.41 48.89
CA LYS A 22 -56.89 -22.11 48.59
C LYS A 22 -55.88 -20.97 48.77
N SER A 23 -55.36 -20.45 47.66
CA SER A 23 -55.15 -19.01 47.39
C SER A 23 -54.41 -18.79 46.06
N ILE A 24 -54.98 -19.32 44.98
CA ILE A 24 -54.67 -18.91 43.60
C ILE A 24 -55.41 -17.60 43.36
N THR A 25 -54.90 -16.43 43.78
CA THR A 25 -55.37 -15.13 43.25
C THR A 25 -54.51 -13.89 43.55
N ARG A 26 -53.20 -13.99 43.77
CA ARG A 26 -52.35 -12.78 43.88
C ARG A 26 -50.95 -13.01 43.33
N LEU A 27 -50.82 -13.08 42.01
CA LEU A 27 -49.55 -12.94 41.28
C LEU A 27 -49.87 -12.63 39.81
N LEU A 28 -50.48 -11.46 39.58
CA LEU A 28 -50.61 -10.85 38.26
C LEU A 28 -50.26 -9.38 38.42
N GLY A 29 -49.03 -9.03 38.06
CA GLY A 29 -48.54 -7.65 38.11
C GLY A 29 -47.08 -7.59 38.51
N CYS A 30 -46.18 -8.05 37.63
CA CYS A 30 -44.75 -7.67 37.58
C CYS A 30 -44.01 -8.40 36.43
N SER A 31 -44.52 -8.38 35.21
CA SER A 31 -43.79 -8.96 34.06
C SER A 31 -44.15 -8.27 32.74
N LEU A 32 -43.83 -6.97 32.62
CA LEU A 32 -43.95 -6.24 31.36
C LEU A 32 -43.02 -5.01 31.28
N VAL A 33 -41.75 -5.14 31.71
CA VAL A 33 -40.68 -4.18 31.35
C VAL A 33 -39.34 -4.91 31.27
N ALA A 34 -39.10 -5.69 30.21
CA ALA A 34 -37.77 -6.25 29.91
C ALA A 34 -37.57 -6.70 28.45
N LEU A 35 -38.25 -6.08 27.48
CA LEU A 35 -37.95 -6.28 26.06
C LEU A 35 -37.88 -4.92 25.37
N GLY A 36 -36.66 -4.38 25.24
CA GLY A 36 -36.48 -3.14 24.49
C GLY A 36 -35.12 -2.49 24.68
N LEU A 37 -34.01 -3.23 24.66
CA LEU A 37 -32.68 -2.64 24.55
C LEU A 37 -31.65 -3.66 24.03
N LEU A 38 -31.91 -4.16 22.82
CA LEU A 38 -30.87 -4.67 21.91
C LEU A 38 -30.90 -3.83 20.62
N GLY A 39 -30.96 -2.51 20.79
CA GLY A 39 -30.54 -1.60 19.72
C GLY A 39 -29.03 -1.55 19.77
N GLN A 40 -28.34 -2.09 18.77
CA GLN A 40 -26.97 -1.69 18.50
C GLN A 40 -27.01 -0.18 18.32
N THR A 41 -26.52 0.58 19.31
CA THR A 41 -26.20 1.98 19.07
C THR A 41 -25.05 1.96 18.08
N ALA A 42 -25.38 2.08 16.79
CA ALA A 42 -24.42 2.54 15.81
C ALA A 42 -23.88 3.85 16.38
N VAL A 43 -22.66 3.81 16.89
CA VAL A 43 -21.95 5.01 17.33
C VAL A 43 -21.83 5.83 16.05
N ALA A 44 -22.68 6.86 15.91
CA ALA A 44 -22.59 7.77 14.80
C ALA A 44 -21.18 8.37 14.87
N VAL A 45 -20.34 8.03 13.90
CA VAL A 45 -18.98 8.57 13.85
C VAL A 45 -19.09 10.08 13.78
N GLU A 46 -18.43 10.75 14.72
CA GLU A 46 -18.46 12.20 14.82
C GLU A 46 -17.78 12.78 13.58
N LYS A 47 -18.55 13.41 12.68
CA LYS A 47 -18.08 13.92 11.37
C LYS A 47 -17.11 15.11 11.45
N ASN A 48 -16.48 15.34 12.60
CA ASN A 48 -15.64 16.50 12.87
C ASN A 48 -14.14 16.18 12.90
N THR A 49 -13.75 14.91 13.09
CA THR A 49 -12.34 14.50 13.09
C THR A 49 -11.90 14.10 11.68
N PRO A 50 -10.86 14.72 11.10
CA PRO A 50 -10.37 14.34 9.78
C PRO A 50 -9.82 12.91 9.75
N ILE A 51 -10.20 12.15 8.71
CA ILE A 51 -9.55 10.89 8.37
C ILE A 51 -8.17 11.24 7.80
N GLN A 52 -7.11 10.74 8.44
CA GLN A 52 -5.74 11.04 8.07
C GLN A 52 -5.23 10.06 7.01
N PHE A 53 -4.80 10.60 5.87
CA PHE A 53 -4.17 9.87 4.78
C PHE A 53 -2.65 10.03 4.83
N GLY A 54 -1.90 9.03 4.36
CA GLY A 54 -0.46 9.21 4.09
C GLY A 54 -0.24 10.09 2.85
N ALA A 55 0.58 11.12 2.96
CA ALA A 55 0.98 11.94 1.81
C ALA A 55 2.07 11.23 1.00
N LEU A 56 1.64 10.40 0.04
CA LEU A 56 2.52 9.67 -0.86
C LEU A 56 3.23 10.61 -1.82
N THR A 57 4.51 10.36 -2.07
CA THR A 57 5.41 11.27 -2.80
C THR A 57 5.73 10.80 -4.21
N TRP A 58 5.15 9.68 -4.64
CA TRP A 58 5.16 9.24 -6.03
C TRP A 58 3.85 9.62 -6.73
N GLU A 59 3.91 9.69 -8.05
CA GLU A 59 2.89 10.30 -8.91
C GLU A 59 1.55 9.56 -8.82
N SER A 60 1.55 8.23 -8.94
CA SER A 60 0.32 7.43 -8.81
C SER A 60 -0.26 7.51 -7.41
N GLY A 61 0.58 7.39 -6.37
CA GLY A 61 0.13 7.40 -4.99
C GLY A 61 -0.50 8.73 -4.60
N SER A 62 0.11 9.85 -5.01
CA SER A 62 -0.45 11.18 -4.77
C SER A 62 -1.78 11.40 -5.52
N LEU A 63 -1.87 11.00 -6.78
CA LEU A 63 -3.12 11.08 -7.55
C LEU A 63 -4.24 10.24 -6.92
N ILE A 64 -3.95 8.99 -6.57
CA ILE A 64 -4.93 8.07 -5.98
C ILE A 64 -5.37 8.59 -4.60
N THR A 65 -4.46 9.10 -3.78
CA THR A 65 -4.80 9.77 -2.51
C THR A 65 -5.83 10.87 -2.72
N GLU A 66 -5.61 11.78 -3.68
CA GLU A 66 -6.52 12.90 -3.93
C GLU A 66 -7.87 12.45 -4.50
N VAL A 67 -7.90 11.40 -5.33
CA VAL A 67 -9.14 10.79 -5.80
C VAL A 67 -9.93 10.24 -4.61
N LEU A 68 -9.31 9.39 -3.77
CA LEU A 68 -10.00 8.78 -2.63
C LEU A 68 -10.48 9.83 -1.62
N ARG A 69 -9.65 10.82 -1.29
CA ARG A 69 -10.03 11.94 -0.42
C ARG A 69 -11.26 12.67 -0.96
N THR A 70 -11.30 12.96 -2.27
CA THR A 70 -12.46 13.59 -2.89
C THR A 70 -13.73 12.73 -2.75
N LEU A 71 -13.63 11.41 -2.94
CA LEU A 71 -14.78 10.50 -2.77
C LEU A 71 -15.27 10.47 -1.31
N VAL A 72 -14.36 10.43 -0.35
CA VAL A 72 -14.67 10.45 1.09
C VAL A 72 -15.34 11.76 1.48
N GLU A 73 -14.78 12.90 1.07
CA GLU A 73 -15.30 14.22 1.42
C GLU A 73 -16.63 14.53 0.74
N LYS A 74 -16.71 14.31 -0.57
CA LYS A 74 -17.89 14.72 -1.36
C LYS A 74 -19.00 13.68 -1.34
N GLY A 75 -18.65 12.40 -1.21
CA GLY A 75 -19.62 11.29 -1.18
C GLY A 75 -20.19 11.03 0.21
N TYR A 76 -19.31 11.00 1.22
CA TYR A 76 -19.65 10.59 2.59
C TYR A 76 -19.66 11.75 3.60
N GLY A 77 -19.03 12.87 3.26
CA GLY A 77 -19.02 14.07 4.09
C GLY A 77 -18.07 13.97 5.30
N TYR A 78 -17.06 13.10 5.23
CA TYR A 78 -16.01 13.05 6.23
C TYR A 78 -14.86 13.99 5.82
N PRO A 79 -14.39 14.87 6.71
CA PRO A 79 -13.20 15.66 6.43
C PRO A 79 -11.98 14.74 6.28
N THR A 80 -11.02 15.12 5.44
CA THR A 80 -9.75 14.41 5.32
C THR A 80 -8.57 15.36 5.42
N ASP A 81 -7.43 14.82 5.83
CA ASP A 81 -6.15 15.53 5.84
C ASP A 81 -5.03 14.54 5.50
N THR A 82 -3.82 15.05 5.25
CA THR A 82 -2.68 14.24 4.86
C THR A 82 -1.48 14.47 5.75
N LEU A 83 -0.81 13.38 6.15
CA LEU A 83 0.42 13.42 6.94
C LEU A 83 1.62 13.02 6.06
N PRO A 84 2.67 13.86 5.93
CA PRO A 84 3.88 13.49 5.22
C PRO A 84 4.73 12.49 6.01
N GLY A 85 5.40 11.59 5.28
CA GLY A 85 6.32 10.63 5.88
C GLY A 85 7.03 9.76 4.84
N SER A 86 8.07 9.06 5.29
CA SER A 86 8.66 7.93 4.58
C SER A 86 7.68 6.75 4.54
N THR A 87 7.83 5.82 3.59
CA THR A 87 6.94 4.65 3.49
C THR A 87 6.89 3.89 4.81
N VAL A 88 8.06 3.57 5.39
CA VAL A 88 8.17 2.82 6.65
C VAL A 88 7.56 3.58 7.84
N SER A 89 7.71 4.91 7.90
CA SER A 89 7.08 5.71 8.96
C SER A 89 5.56 5.77 8.81
N LEU A 90 5.04 5.85 7.57
CA LEU A 90 3.60 5.86 7.32
C LEU A 90 2.97 4.50 7.66
N GLU A 91 3.59 3.39 7.28
CA GLU A 91 3.14 2.04 7.67
C GLU A 91 3.13 1.88 9.20
N THR A 92 4.15 2.40 9.89
CA THR A 92 4.20 2.40 11.37
C THR A 92 3.06 3.24 11.97
N ALA A 93 2.80 4.42 11.41
CA ALA A 93 1.71 5.30 11.83
C ALA A 93 0.34 4.64 11.58
N LEU A 94 0.16 3.97 10.44
CA LEU A 94 -1.05 3.24 10.09
C LEU A 94 -1.33 2.11 11.09
N ALA A 95 -0.30 1.32 11.42
CA ALA A 95 -0.40 0.24 12.40
C ALA A 95 -0.72 0.73 13.83
N LYS A 96 -0.46 2.00 14.13
CA LYS A 96 -0.82 2.66 15.39
C LYS A 96 -2.13 3.45 15.31
N ASN A 97 -2.73 3.54 14.13
CA ASN A 97 -3.87 4.40 13.82
C ASN A 97 -3.57 5.91 14.00
N ASP A 98 -2.31 6.34 13.91
CA ASP A 98 -1.94 7.76 13.85
C ASP A 98 -2.31 8.35 12.47
N ILE A 99 -2.30 7.51 11.42
CA ILE A 99 -3.02 7.72 10.16
C ILE A 99 -3.99 6.57 9.93
N GLN A 100 -5.02 6.76 9.12
CA GLN A 100 -6.06 5.77 8.86
C GLN A 100 -5.94 5.10 7.49
N VAL A 101 -5.38 5.81 6.49
CA VAL A 101 -5.36 5.33 5.10
C VAL A 101 -4.02 5.59 4.43
N ILE A 102 -3.47 4.59 3.75
CA ILE A 102 -2.44 4.71 2.72
C ILE A 102 -3.10 4.33 1.41
N ALA A 103 -3.24 5.29 0.49
CA ALA A 103 -4.09 5.14 -0.70
C ALA A 103 -3.52 4.18 -1.76
N GLU A 104 -2.20 3.98 -1.76
CA GLU A 104 -1.51 3.02 -2.62
C GLU A 104 -0.39 2.36 -1.81
N GLU A 105 -0.73 1.31 -1.09
CA GLU A 105 0.22 0.48 -0.35
C GLU A 105 0.74 -0.65 -1.25
N TRP A 106 2.06 -0.75 -1.37
CA TRP A 106 2.69 -1.88 -2.04
C TRP A 106 2.85 -3.00 -1.01
N THR A 107 1.84 -3.85 -0.91
CA THR A 107 1.73 -4.82 0.20
C THR A 107 2.85 -5.87 0.16
N GLY A 108 3.28 -6.30 1.34
CA GLY A 108 4.32 -7.32 1.50
C GLY A 108 5.76 -6.86 1.21
N ARG A 109 5.98 -5.56 0.94
CA ARG A 109 7.31 -5.02 0.60
C ARG A 109 8.18 -4.72 1.80
N SER A 110 7.59 -4.28 2.90
CA SER A 110 8.31 -3.89 4.08
C SER A 110 8.10 -4.90 5.22
N PRO A 111 9.11 -5.15 6.06
CA PRO A 111 8.94 -5.94 7.27
C PRO A 111 7.91 -5.34 8.24
N VAL A 112 7.74 -4.00 8.23
CA VAL A 112 6.78 -3.29 9.08
C VAL A 112 5.35 -3.61 8.66
N TRP A 113 5.03 -3.51 7.36
CA TRP A 113 3.74 -3.91 6.81
C TRP A 113 3.45 -5.38 7.10
N VAL A 114 4.37 -6.28 6.72
CA VAL A 114 4.21 -7.73 6.89
C VAL A 114 3.90 -8.08 8.35
N LYS A 115 4.61 -7.46 9.29
CA LYS A 115 4.34 -7.66 10.71
C LYS A 115 2.99 -7.08 11.14
N ALA A 116 2.67 -5.86 10.74
CA ALA A 116 1.43 -5.21 11.13
C ALA A 116 0.20 -5.95 10.61
N GLU A 117 0.26 -6.47 9.38
CA GLU A 117 -0.79 -7.27 8.76
C GLU A 117 -0.94 -8.62 9.49
N ALA A 118 0.17 -9.32 9.77
CA ALA A 118 0.15 -10.56 10.53
C ALA A 118 -0.39 -10.38 11.97
N ASP A 119 -0.11 -9.23 12.60
CA ASP A 119 -0.64 -8.86 13.91
C ASP A 119 -2.11 -8.36 13.85
N GLY A 120 -2.72 -8.28 12.67
CA GLY A 120 -4.10 -7.81 12.46
C GLY A 120 -4.30 -6.31 12.74
N LYS A 121 -3.23 -5.51 12.65
CA LYS A 121 -3.26 -4.05 12.91
C LYS A 121 -3.56 -3.21 11.68
N VAL A 122 -3.31 -3.77 10.49
CA VAL A 122 -3.60 -3.14 9.21
C VAL A 122 -4.26 -4.16 8.29
N LEU A 123 -4.98 -3.67 7.29
CA LEU A 123 -5.59 -4.46 6.23
C LEU A 123 -5.21 -3.84 4.88
N GLY A 124 -4.80 -4.66 3.92
CA GLY A 124 -4.73 -4.27 2.51
C GLY A 124 -6.08 -4.54 1.84
N LEU A 125 -6.73 -3.49 1.34
CA LEU A 125 -8.01 -3.60 0.64
C LEU A 125 -7.80 -3.59 -0.87
N GLY A 126 -8.25 -4.65 -1.54
CA GLY A 126 -8.23 -4.77 -2.99
C GLY A 126 -6.84 -4.97 -3.62
N ASP A 127 -6.84 -5.04 -4.94
CA ASP A 127 -5.67 -4.92 -5.82
C ASP A 127 -6.01 -3.85 -6.86
N ILE A 128 -5.75 -2.59 -6.49
CA ILE A 128 -6.31 -1.39 -7.11
C ILE A 128 -5.64 -1.02 -8.44
N VAL A 129 -4.47 -1.59 -8.75
CA VAL A 129 -3.81 -1.46 -10.05
C VAL A 129 -3.17 -2.79 -10.45
N LYS A 130 -3.84 -3.50 -11.36
CA LYS A 130 -3.35 -4.78 -11.88
C LYS A 130 -2.24 -4.58 -12.90
N GLY A 131 -1.22 -5.43 -12.84
CA GLY A 131 -0.10 -5.41 -13.80
C GLY A 131 1.00 -4.39 -13.49
N ALA A 132 1.03 -3.86 -12.26
CA ALA A 132 2.14 -3.06 -11.78
C ALA A 132 3.46 -3.86 -11.86
N THR A 133 4.55 -3.17 -12.18
CA THR A 133 5.88 -3.79 -12.31
C THR A 133 6.95 -2.83 -11.85
N GLU A 134 8.09 -3.35 -11.45
CA GLU A 134 9.27 -2.55 -11.08
C GLU A 134 10.55 -3.28 -11.45
N GLY A 135 11.66 -2.55 -11.51
CA GLY A 135 12.98 -3.12 -11.70
C GLY A 135 14.00 -2.08 -12.12
N TRP A 136 15.10 -2.55 -12.69
CA TRP A 136 16.18 -1.69 -13.19
C TRP A 136 16.08 -1.55 -14.70
N TRP A 137 16.24 -0.34 -15.18
CA TRP A 137 15.95 0.03 -16.55
C TRP A 137 17.13 0.78 -17.18
N VAL A 138 17.25 0.64 -18.48
CA VAL A 138 18.13 1.44 -19.33
C VAL A 138 17.36 1.92 -20.56
N PRO A 139 17.72 3.07 -21.14
CA PRO A 139 17.17 3.46 -22.44
C PRO A 139 17.54 2.46 -23.53
N GLU A 140 16.60 2.14 -24.43
CA GLU A 140 16.80 1.13 -25.48
C GLU A 140 18.04 1.42 -26.34
N TYR A 141 18.31 2.71 -26.61
CA TYR A 141 19.46 3.12 -27.42
C TYR A 141 20.81 2.78 -26.80
N VAL A 142 20.88 2.53 -25.48
CA VAL A 142 22.13 2.09 -24.84
C VAL A 142 22.54 0.72 -25.39
N ILE A 143 21.56 -0.16 -25.64
CA ILE A 143 21.76 -1.53 -26.13
C ILE A 143 21.71 -1.57 -27.66
N LYS A 144 20.75 -0.87 -28.28
CA LYS A 144 20.49 -0.98 -29.72
C LYS A 144 21.04 0.16 -30.57
N GLY A 145 21.52 1.23 -29.94
CA GLY A 145 21.82 2.49 -30.61
C GLY A 145 20.56 3.26 -31.03
N ASP A 146 20.75 4.46 -31.56
CA ASP A 146 19.71 5.29 -32.17
C ASP A 146 20.33 5.99 -33.40
N ALA A 147 20.14 5.39 -34.57
CA ALA A 147 20.69 5.90 -35.83
C ALA A 147 20.16 7.29 -36.18
N ALA A 148 18.91 7.61 -35.82
CA ALA A 148 18.31 8.92 -36.09
C ALA A 148 18.98 10.02 -35.27
N LYS A 149 19.53 9.69 -34.10
CA LYS A 149 20.31 10.60 -33.24
C LYS A 149 21.83 10.42 -33.38
N GLY A 150 22.30 9.56 -34.27
CA GLY A 150 23.72 9.24 -34.42
C GLY A 150 24.35 8.54 -33.20
N ILE A 151 23.54 7.90 -32.35
CA ILE A 151 24.00 7.20 -31.14
C ILE A 151 24.33 5.76 -31.52
N LYS A 152 25.58 5.34 -31.24
CA LYS A 152 25.99 3.94 -31.37
C LYS A 152 25.61 3.15 -30.11
N PRO A 153 25.37 1.82 -30.22
CA PRO A 153 25.24 0.95 -29.05
C PRO A 153 26.43 1.11 -28.11
N ALA A 154 26.19 1.44 -26.85
CA ALA A 154 27.23 1.56 -25.84
C ALA A 154 27.39 0.26 -25.02
N ALA A 155 26.32 -0.54 -24.91
CA ALA A 155 26.31 -1.81 -24.20
C ALA A 155 25.45 -2.85 -24.95
N PRO A 156 25.87 -3.32 -26.14
CA PRO A 156 25.04 -4.17 -27.00
C PRO A 156 24.68 -5.54 -26.40
N ASP A 157 25.49 -6.04 -25.48
CA ASP A 157 25.26 -7.34 -24.82
C ASP A 157 24.64 -7.20 -23.41
N LEU A 158 24.28 -5.99 -22.98
CA LEU A 158 23.62 -5.76 -21.69
C LEU A 158 22.19 -6.29 -21.74
N LYS A 159 21.90 -7.31 -20.93
CA LYS A 159 20.57 -7.92 -20.81
C LYS A 159 20.11 -8.03 -19.37
N SER A 160 21.04 -8.32 -18.46
CA SER A 160 20.75 -8.61 -17.06
C SER A 160 21.54 -7.73 -16.10
N VAL A 161 21.11 -7.67 -14.84
CA VAL A 161 21.86 -6.98 -13.78
C VAL A 161 23.26 -7.56 -13.56
N ALA A 162 23.47 -8.85 -13.88
CA ALA A 162 24.77 -9.52 -13.78
C ALA A 162 25.78 -8.99 -14.80
N ASP A 163 25.32 -8.38 -15.90
CA ASP A 163 26.20 -7.81 -16.93
C ASP A 163 26.79 -6.46 -16.54
N LEU A 164 26.20 -5.76 -15.57
CA LEU A 164 26.46 -4.34 -15.27
C LEU A 164 27.91 -4.06 -14.84
N ALA A 165 28.58 -5.03 -14.20
CA ALA A 165 29.98 -4.89 -13.82
C ALA A 165 30.90 -4.62 -15.03
N ARG A 166 30.53 -5.10 -16.23
CA ARG A 166 31.25 -4.86 -17.48
C ARG A 166 31.03 -3.45 -18.05
N TYR A 167 30.01 -2.74 -17.59
CA TYR A 167 29.50 -1.51 -18.19
C TYR A 167 29.52 -0.29 -17.26
N LYS A 168 30.28 -0.32 -16.15
CA LYS A 168 30.44 0.84 -15.27
C LYS A 168 30.88 2.12 -15.99
N ASP A 169 31.74 1.97 -17.01
CA ASP A 169 32.24 3.09 -17.84
C ASP A 169 31.22 3.59 -18.86
N VAL A 170 30.13 2.85 -19.10
CA VAL A 170 29.00 3.33 -19.91
C VAL A 170 28.13 4.27 -19.07
N PHE A 171 27.90 3.94 -17.81
CA PHE A 171 27.03 4.68 -16.89
C PHE A 171 27.82 5.60 -15.96
N LYS A 172 28.85 6.32 -16.44
CA LYS A 172 29.79 7.07 -15.59
C LYS A 172 29.12 8.00 -14.59
N ASP A 173 29.59 7.96 -13.36
CA ASP A 173 29.25 8.95 -12.35
C ASP A 173 30.01 10.28 -12.59
N PRO A 174 29.33 11.45 -12.64
CA PRO A 174 29.96 12.74 -12.83
C PRO A 174 30.82 13.22 -11.65
N GLU A 175 30.61 12.68 -10.45
CA GLU A 175 31.24 13.12 -9.19
C GLU A 175 32.23 12.08 -8.64
N ALA A 176 32.15 10.82 -9.09
CA ALA A 176 33.05 9.73 -8.70
C ALA A 176 33.77 9.12 -9.92
N PRO A 177 34.95 9.65 -10.30
CA PRO A 177 35.74 9.11 -11.41
C PRO A 177 36.02 7.60 -11.26
N GLY A 178 35.80 6.83 -12.34
CA GLY A 178 36.05 5.39 -12.37
C GLY A 178 34.91 4.51 -11.83
N LYS A 179 33.81 5.11 -11.38
CA LYS A 179 32.56 4.42 -11.00
C LYS A 179 31.43 4.71 -11.98
N GLY A 180 30.51 3.76 -12.09
CA GLY A 180 29.20 3.99 -12.69
C GLY A 180 28.26 4.69 -11.70
N ARG A 181 27.12 5.18 -12.17
CA ARG A 181 26.02 5.74 -11.37
C ARG A 181 24.78 4.90 -11.59
N PHE A 182 24.20 4.45 -10.49
CA PHE A 182 22.86 3.89 -10.43
C PHE A 182 21.95 4.92 -9.78
N LEU A 183 20.90 5.36 -10.50
CA LEU A 183 19.87 6.20 -9.91
C LEU A 183 18.86 5.30 -9.19
N ASN A 184 18.95 5.29 -7.87
CA ASN A 184 18.04 4.58 -6.99
C ASN A 184 16.75 5.41 -6.77
N SER A 185 15.77 4.80 -6.11
CA SER A 185 14.60 5.47 -5.58
C SER A 185 14.97 6.59 -4.62
N PRO A 186 14.05 7.55 -4.41
CA PRO A 186 14.21 8.58 -3.39
C PRO A 186 14.42 8.00 -1.99
N SER A 187 15.20 8.70 -1.18
CA SER A 187 15.41 8.34 0.22
C SER A 187 14.07 8.27 0.97
N GLY A 188 13.89 7.22 1.77
CA GLY A 188 12.67 7.00 2.57
C GLY A 188 11.61 6.13 1.88
N TRP A 189 11.85 5.68 0.65
CA TRP A 189 11.00 4.68 0.02
C TRP A 189 11.50 3.27 0.30
N THR A 190 10.59 2.30 0.41
CA THR A 190 10.97 0.89 0.63
C THR A 190 11.84 0.34 -0.52
N SER A 191 11.61 0.78 -1.76
CA SER A 191 12.43 0.38 -2.91
C SER A 191 13.87 0.89 -2.84
N GLU A 192 14.13 2.02 -2.18
CA GLU A 192 15.50 2.51 -1.96
C GLU A 192 16.32 1.50 -1.16
N ILE A 193 15.75 1.00 -0.06
CA ILE A 193 16.36 0.00 0.81
C ILE A 193 16.67 -1.27 0.02
N VAL A 194 15.66 -1.79 -0.69
CA VAL A 194 15.78 -3.01 -1.50
C VAL A 194 16.86 -2.87 -2.55
N ASN A 195 16.86 -1.77 -3.32
CA ASN A 195 17.85 -1.54 -4.36
C ASN A 195 19.26 -1.34 -3.82
N THR A 196 19.39 -0.75 -2.63
CA THR A 196 20.67 -0.64 -1.92
C THR A 196 21.24 -2.00 -1.58
N GLN A 197 20.40 -2.93 -1.10
CA GLN A 197 20.82 -4.31 -0.86
C GLN A 197 21.07 -5.06 -2.17
N LYS A 198 20.27 -4.83 -3.23
CA LYS A 198 20.51 -5.40 -4.56
C LYS A 198 21.86 -4.99 -5.15
N LEU A 199 22.29 -3.74 -5.00
CA LEU A 199 23.62 -3.32 -5.43
C LEU A 199 24.75 -4.11 -4.77
N LYS A 200 24.61 -4.46 -3.48
CA LYS A 200 25.56 -5.35 -2.79
C LYS A 200 25.44 -6.78 -3.33
N ALA A 201 24.23 -7.32 -3.39
CA ALA A 201 23.95 -8.69 -3.82
C ALA A 201 24.41 -8.99 -5.26
N TYR A 202 24.38 -7.97 -6.13
CA TYR A 202 24.85 -8.06 -7.52
C TYR A 202 26.34 -7.72 -7.69
N GLY A 203 27.08 -7.48 -6.60
CA GLY A 203 28.52 -7.18 -6.63
C GLY A 203 28.85 -5.80 -7.23
N LEU A 204 27.92 -4.86 -7.17
CA LEU A 204 28.05 -3.53 -7.79
C LEU A 204 28.40 -2.42 -6.80
N ALA A 205 28.34 -2.68 -5.49
CA ALA A 205 28.53 -1.66 -4.45
C ALA A 205 29.86 -0.89 -4.56
N ASP A 206 30.94 -1.55 -4.99
CA ASP A 206 32.24 -0.89 -5.15
C ASP A 206 32.39 -0.17 -6.50
N SER A 207 31.67 -0.62 -7.52
CA SER A 207 31.82 -0.15 -8.91
C SER A 207 30.76 0.87 -9.34
N PHE A 208 29.65 0.99 -8.61
CA PHE A 208 28.58 1.94 -8.86
C PHE A 208 28.31 2.82 -7.63
N VAL A 209 28.11 4.11 -7.87
CA VAL A 209 27.52 5.03 -6.91
C VAL A 209 26.03 4.76 -6.83
N ASN A 210 25.56 4.49 -5.61
CA ASN A 210 24.15 4.41 -5.27
C ASN A 210 23.59 5.83 -5.05
N PHE A 211 23.14 6.46 -6.12
CA PHE A 211 22.66 7.83 -6.09
C PHE A 211 21.16 7.87 -5.77
N ARG A 212 20.77 8.61 -4.73
CA ARG A 212 19.37 8.77 -4.31
C ARG A 212 18.93 10.20 -4.58
N THR A 213 17.78 10.36 -5.20
CA THR A 213 17.18 11.69 -5.34
C THR A 213 16.40 12.08 -4.07
N GLY A 214 16.08 13.36 -3.94
CA GLY A 214 15.24 13.85 -2.85
C GLY A 214 13.74 13.57 -3.04
N SER A 215 13.30 13.29 -4.27
CA SER A 215 11.89 13.07 -4.61
C SER A 215 11.74 12.27 -5.91
N GLY A 216 10.54 11.71 -6.15
CA GLY A 216 10.19 11.04 -7.41
C GLY A 216 10.34 11.97 -8.61
N ALA A 217 9.79 13.19 -8.51
CA ALA A 217 9.95 14.22 -9.54
C ALA A 217 11.42 14.56 -9.87
N ALA A 218 12.32 14.52 -8.89
CA ALA A 218 13.76 14.73 -9.13
C ALA A 218 14.40 13.52 -9.85
N LEU A 219 13.98 12.30 -9.55
CA LEU A 219 14.40 11.09 -10.28
C LEU A 219 13.93 11.16 -11.74
N ASP A 220 12.66 11.48 -11.95
CA ASP A 220 12.06 11.67 -13.27
C ASP A 220 12.81 12.71 -14.08
N ALA A 221 13.09 13.86 -13.49
CA ALA A 221 13.82 14.94 -14.14
C ALA A 221 15.22 14.50 -14.57
N GLU A 222 15.97 13.79 -13.71
CA GLU A 222 17.33 13.34 -14.00
C GLU A 222 17.35 12.28 -15.12
N VAL A 223 16.47 11.28 -15.04
CA VAL A 223 16.34 10.23 -16.07
C VAL A 223 15.94 10.85 -17.40
N ALA A 224 14.89 11.67 -17.42
CA ALA A 224 14.38 12.32 -18.62
C ALA A 224 15.44 13.26 -19.24
N SER A 225 16.17 14.00 -18.43
CA SER A 225 17.23 14.90 -18.87
C SER A 225 18.40 14.14 -19.50
N SER A 226 18.79 13.00 -18.92
CA SER A 226 19.81 12.12 -19.48
C SER A 226 19.39 11.51 -20.81
N ILE A 227 18.15 11.03 -20.91
CA ILE A 227 17.59 10.49 -22.15
C ILE A 227 17.51 11.55 -23.26
N ARG A 228 17.03 12.77 -22.96
CA ARG A 228 16.96 13.86 -23.93
C ARG A 228 18.34 14.24 -24.49
N ARG A 229 19.39 14.14 -23.67
CA ARG A 229 20.78 14.38 -24.09
C ARG A 229 21.45 13.18 -24.77
N GLY A 230 20.74 12.06 -24.92
CA GLY A 230 21.31 10.82 -25.47
C GLY A 230 22.39 10.18 -24.60
N LYS A 231 22.41 10.49 -23.30
CA LYS A 231 23.39 9.93 -22.36
C LYS A 231 22.90 8.59 -21.82
N PRO A 232 23.74 7.54 -21.70
CA PRO A 232 23.36 6.33 -20.98
C PRO A 232 23.00 6.64 -19.53
N VAL A 233 21.94 6.02 -19.03
CA VAL A 233 21.51 6.12 -17.63
C VAL A 233 20.99 4.75 -17.18
N LEU A 234 21.39 4.33 -15.98
CA LEU A 234 20.92 3.12 -15.31
C LEU A 234 20.14 3.56 -14.08
N PHE A 235 18.92 3.08 -13.94
CA PHE A 235 18.02 3.57 -12.88
C PHE A 235 17.01 2.51 -12.45
N TYR A 236 16.57 2.60 -11.20
CA TYR A 236 15.36 1.93 -10.74
C TYR A 236 14.12 2.68 -11.20
N TYR A 237 13.06 1.96 -11.56
CA TYR A 237 11.75 2.54 -11.78
C TYR A 237 10.60 1.52 -11.75
N TRP A 238 9.36 2.02 -11.72
CA TRP A 238 8.13 1.23 -11.59
C TRP A 238 7.02 1.70 -12.55
N SER A 239 5.97 0.88 -12.66
CA SER A 239 4.70 1.13 -13.35
C SER A 239 3.56 0.92 -12.35
N PRO A 240 2.52 1.76 -12.34
CA PRO A 240 2.20 2.81 -13.31
C PRO A 240 2.97 4.12 -13.12
N THR A 241 3.48 4.69 -14.22
CA THR A 241 4.19 5.98 -14.24
C THR A 241 4.23 6.60 -15.65
N PRO A 242 4.30 7.94 -15.77
CA PRO A 242 4.45 8.62 -17.07
C PRO A 242 5.71 8.23 -17.82
N LEU A 243 6.81 8.08 -17.09
CA LEU A 243 8.14 7.97 -17.67
C LEU A 243 8.33 6.65 -18.42
N LEU A 244 7.77 5.53 -17.92
CA LEU A 244 7.82 4.25 -18.64
C LEU A 244 6.99 4.29 -19.94
N GLY A 245 5.90 5.06 -19.98
CA GLY A 245 5.11 5.25 -21.20
C GLY A 245 5.78 6.19 -22.21
N LYS A 246 6.59 7.14 -21.74
CA LYS A 246 7.17 8.21 -22.57
C LYS A 246 8.44 7.81 -23.32
N TYR A 247 9.22 6.88 -22.78
CA TYR A 247 10.51 6.51 -23.35
C TYR A 247 10.57 5.03 -23.70
N LYS A 248 11.33 4.71 -24.76
CA LYS A 248 11.68 3.32 -25.07
C LYS A 248 12.76 2.85 -24.10
N LEU A 249 12.36 2.01 -23.15
CA LEU A 249 13.21 1.50 -22.09
C LEU A 249 13.26 -0.03 -22.15
N ILE A 250 14.38 -0.59 -21.72
CA ILE A 250 14.58 -2.03 -21.55
C ILE A 250 14.75 -2.30 -20.06
N LYS A 251 13.89 -3.15 -19.50
CA LYS A 251 14.06 -3.72 -18.17
C LYS A 251 15.19 -4.73 -18.22
N LEU A 252 16.13 -4.64 -17.29
CA LEU A 252 17.18 -5.63 -17.14
C LEU A 252 16.63 -6.86 -16.42
N ASP A 253 17.04 -8.03 -16.90
CA ASP A 253 16.70 -9.30 -16.26
C ASP A 253 17.36 -9.39 -14.88
N GLU A 254 16.57 -9.84 -13.90
CA GLU A 254 17.01 -10.16 -12.54
C GLU A 254 16.83 -11.66 -12.29
N PRO A 255 17.52 -12.25 -11.29
CA PRO A 255 17.27 -13.63 -10.90
C PRO A 255 15.78 -13.87 -10.58
N ALA A 256 15.28 -15.09 -10.80
CA ALA A 256 13.92 -15.45 -10.45
C ALA A 256 13.63 -15.19 -8.96
N PHE A 257 12.37 -14.86 -8.65
CA PHE A 257 11.98 -14.49 -7.29
C PHE A 257 12.26 -15.64 -6.29
N ASP A 258 12.99 -15.33 -5.21
CA ASP A 258 13.25 -16.21 -4.07
C ASP A 258 12.89 -15.46 -2.79
N ALA A 259 11.97 -16.03 -1.99
CA ALA A 259 11.44 -15.39 -0.80
C ALA A 259 12.48 -15.23 0.33
N GLU A 260 13.42 -16.16 0.47
CA GLU A 260 14.47 -16.05 1.48
C GLU A 260 15.52 -15.00 1.07
N ALA A 261 15.84 -14.92 -0.21
CA ALA A 261 16.66 -13.84 -0.75
C ALA A 261 15.97 -12.49 -0.59
N TRP A 262 14.66 -12.40 -0.85
CA TRP A 262 13.88 -11.17 -0.69
C TRP A 262 13.96 -10.62 0.73
N LYS A 263 13.86 -11.48 1.77
CA LYS A 263 14.03 -11.07 3.18
C LYS A 263 15.36 -10.37 3.41
N THR A 264 16.45 -10.85 2.80
CA THR A 264 17.78 -10.21 2.91
C THR A 264 17.86 -8.86 2.22
N LEU A 265 17.04 -8.62 1.19
CA LEU A 265 16.96 -7.33 0.49
C LEU A 265 16.10 -6.31 1.24
N THR A 266 15.08 -6.76 1.97
CA THR A 266 14.22 -5.90 2.78
C THR A 266 14.81 -5.53 4.14
N ASP A 267 15.89 -6.21 4.56
CA ASP A 267 16.65 -5.88 5.76
C ASP A 267 17.82 -4.93 5.41
N PRO A 268 17.74 -3.64 5.77
CA PRO A 268 18.80 -2.67 5.47
C PRO A 268 20.13 -3.01 6.16
N GLY A 269 20.09 -3.78 7.25
CA GLY A 269 21.25 -4.17 8.05
C GLY A 269 21.91 -5.47 7.58
N ASN A 270 21.34 -6.17 6.59
CA ASN A 270 21.86 -7.47 6.20
C ASN A 270 23.27 -7.34 5.56
N PRO A 271 24.28 -8.07 6.08
CA PRO A 271 25.66 -7.95 5.62
C PRO A 271 25.95 -8.73 4.33
N ASP A 272 25.13 -9.72 3.98
CA ASP A 272 25.33 -10.63 2.85
C ASP A 272 24.00 -10.87 2.10
N PRO A 273 23.47 -9.83 1.42
CA PRO A 273 22.20 -9.95 0.72
C PRO A 273 22.31 -10.83 -0.52
N ARG A 274 21.25 -11.61 -0.78
CA ARG A 274 21.14 -12.51 -1.95
C ARG A 274 20.32 -11.85 -3.06
N GLY A 275 20.80 -11.99 -4.29
CA GLY A 275 20.17 -11.40 -5.47
C GLY A 275 18.87 -12.11 -5.85
N THR A 276 17.81 -11.34 -6.07
CA THR A 276 16.51 -11.81 -6.55
C THR A 276 15.74 -10.66 -7.19
N SER A 277 14.89 -10.96 -8.17
CA SER A 277 13.87 -10.02 -8.65
C SER A 277 12.96 -9.55 -7.51
N SER A 278 12.34 -8.40 -7.71
CA SER A 278 11.36 -7.86 -6.76
C SER A 278 10.15 -8.79 -6.63
N LEU A 279 9.52 -8.78 -5.44
CA LEU A 279 8.21 -9.41 -5.21
C LEU A 279 7.22 -8.94 -6.30
N ALA A 280 6.25 -9.80 -6.65
CA ALA A 280 5.18 -9.36 -7.54
C ALA A 280 4.40 -8.21 -6.88
N ALA A 281 4.05 -7.18 -7.65
CA ALA A 281 3.37 -6.02 -7.11
C ALA A 281 1.88 -6.31 -6.88
N THR A 282 1.43 -6.08 -5.66
CA THR A 282 0.03 -5.98 -5.27
C THR A 282 -0.15 -4.59 -4.68
N LEU A 283 -0.96 -3.75 -5.32
CA LEU A 283 -1.22 -2.39 -4.86
C LEU A 283 -2.57 -2.40 -4.17
N SER A 284 -2.59 -2.16 -2.86
CA SER A 284 -3.84 -2.16 -2.08
C SER A 284 -4.07 -0.79 -1.46
N ILE A 285 -5.30 -0.51 -1.02
CA ILE A 285 -5.55 0.60 -0.09
C ILE A 285 -5.26 0.06 1.31
N GLY A 286 -4.17 0.51 1.92
CA GLY A 286 -3.81 0.13 3.28
C GLY A 286 -4.64 0.90 4.30
N VAL A 287 -5.35 0.21 5.18
CA VAL A 287 -6.13 0.83 6.26
C VAL A 287 -5.73 0.31 7.64
N SER A 288 -5.88 1.13 8.67
CA SER A 288 -5.73 0.66 10.05
C SER A 288 -6.91 -0.24 10.45
N ALA A 289 -6.68 -1.17 11.36
CA ALA A 289 -7.73 -2.05 11.88
C ALA A 289 -8.83 -1.30 12.66
N GLU A 290 -8.53 -0.09 13.14
CA GLU A 290 -9.53 0.76 13.79
C GLU A 290 -10.40 1.46 12.74
N PHE A 291 -9.79 1.98 11.66
CA PHE A 291 -10.53 2.53 10.53
C PHE A 291 -11.54 1.53 9.97
N SER A 292 -11.15 0.26 9.82
CA SER A 292 -12.06 -0.74 9.26
C SER A 292 -13.29 -1.04 10.11
N LYS A 293 -13.21 -0.82 11.42
CA LYS A 293 -14.34 -0.97 12.35
C LYS A 293 -15.20 0.28 12.39
N GLN A 294 -14.57 1.46 12.31
CA GLN A 294 -15.25 2.75 12.40
C GLN A 294 -15.97 3.15 11.11
N TYR A 295 -15.39 2.82 9.95
CA TYR A 295 -15.89 3.25 8.63
C TYR A 295 -16.14 2.05 7.69
N PRO A 296 -16.99 1.09 8.07
CA PRO A 296 -17.24 -0.10 7.25
C PRO A 296 -17.80 0.24 5.86
N GLU A 297 -18.49 1.37 5.70
CA GLU A 297 -18.96 1.85 4.40
C GLU A 297 -17.82 2.31 3.49
N LEU A 298 -16.76 2.91 4.05
CA LEU A 298 -15.58 3.31 3.27
C LEU A 298 -14.71 2.11 2.94
N VAL A 299 -14.60 1.13 3.85
CA VAL A 299 -13.96 -0.17 3.55
C VAL A 299 -14.61 -0.81 2.33
N SER A 300 -15.95 -0.90 2.34
CA SER A 300 -16.68 -1.51 1.23
C SER A 300 -16.42 -0.80 -0.10
N VAL A 301 -16.30 0.54 -0.11
CA VAL A 301 -15.91 1.29 -1.32
C VAL A 301 -14.47 1.00 -1.73
N PHE A 302 -13.53 1.08 -0.78
CA PHE A 302 -12.11 0.88 -1.05
C PHE A 302 -11.82 -0.51 -1.62
N GLU A 303 -12.57 -1.54 -1.20
CA GLU A 303 -12.52 -2.88 -1.79
C GLU A 303 -12.97 -2.94 -3.26
N GLN A 304 -13.79 -1.99 -3.73
CA GLN A 304 -14.24 -1.92 -5.12
C GLN A 304 -13.31 -1.08 -6.01
N VAL A 305 -12.36 -0.33 -5.44
CA VAL A 305 -11.49 0.55 -6.21
C VAL A 305 -10.62 -0.26 -7.16
N ASP A 306 -10.68 0.09 -8.44
CA ASP A 306 -9.91 -0.56 -9.51
C ASP A 306 -9.59 0.50 -10.57
N PHE A 307 -8.31 0.86 -10.68
CA PHE A 307 -7.79 1.76 -11.70
C PHE A 307 -7.22 0.93 -12.85
N PRO A 308 -7.82 0.99 -14.06
CA PRO A 308 -7.23 0.36 -15.24
C PRO A 308 -5.85 0.98 -15.51
N ILE A 309 -4.80 0.14 -15.52
CA ILE A 309 -3.41 0.61 -15.56
C ILE A 309 -3.10 1.51 -16.77
N ASP A 310 -3.69 1.22 -17.93
CA ASP A 310 -3.51 2.04 -19.14
C ASP A 310 -4.14 3.42 -19.00
N LEU A 311 -5.30 3.51 -18.33
CA LEU A 311 -5.94 4.78 -18.06
C LEU A 311 -5.14 5.57 -17.04
N LEU A 312 -4.73 4.93 -15.94
CA LEU A 312 -3.92 5.56 -14.91
C LEU A 312 -2.60 6.10 -15.49
N ASN A 313 -1.90 5.32 -16.31
CA ASN A 313 -0.70 5.77 -17.02
C ASN A 313 -0.94 6.99 -17.90
N ARG A 314 -2.07 7.05 -18.64
CA ARG A 314 -2.43 8.24 -19.43
C ARG A 314 -2.71 9.45 -18.54
N THR A 315 -3.49 9.29 -17.48
CA THR A 315 -3.81 10.37 -16.54
C THR A 315 -2.54 10.95 -15.90
N LEU A 316 -1.62 10.09 -15.47
CA LEU A 316 -0.32 10.49 -14.95
C LEU A 316 0.53 11.18 -16.03
N GLY A 317 0.50 10.66 -17.26
CA GLY A 317 1.15 11.29 -18.42
C GLY A 317 0.71 12.73 -18.62
N GLU A 318 -0.60 12.97 -18.65
CA GLU A 318 -1.18 14.31 -18.78
C GLU A 318 -0.85 15.21 -17.58
N MET A 319 -0.90 14.66 -16.36
CA MET A 319 -0.51 15.39 -15.13
C MET A 319 0.94 15.88 -15.23
N SER A 320 1.85 15.01 -15.67
CA SER A 320 3.27 15.32 -15.87
C SER A 320 3.48 16.37 -16.97
N GLU A 321 2.82 16.23 -18.12
CA GLU A 321 2.97 17.15 -19.25
C GLU A 321 2.46 18.55 -18.96
N LYS A 322 1.40 18.66 -18.15
CA LYS A 322 0.79 19.93 -17.78
C LYS A 322 1.39 20.54 -16.51
N HIS A 323 2.28 19.83 -15.83
CA HIS A 323 2.81 20.21 -14.52
C HIS A 323 1.67 20.46 -13.51
N GLU A 324 0.65 19.59 -13.53
CA GLU A 324 -0.51 19.68 -12.64
C GLU A 324 -0.19 19.10 -11.26
N ASP A 325 -0.67 19.76 -10.20
CA ASP A 325 -0.73 19.15 -8.87
C ASP A 325 -1.70 17.95 -8.87
N ALA A 326 -1.44 16.97 -8.01
CA ALA A 326 -2.24 15.74 -7.93
C ALA A 326 -3.74 16.01 -7.69
N SER A 327 -4.09 17.04 -6.91
CA SER A 327 -5.49 17.41 -6.64
C SER A 327 -6.20 17.95 -7.89
N VAL A 328 -5.50 18.70 -8.74
CA VAL A 328 -6.02 19.18 -10.02
C VAL A 328 -6.23 18.01 -10.98
N ALA A 329 -5.24 17.10 -11.06
CA ALA A 329 -5.34 15.91 -11.88
C ALA A 329 -6.45 14.96 -11.40
N ALA A 330 -6.64 14.79 -10.09
CA ALA A 330 -7.71 14.01 -9.50
C ALA A 330 -9.10 14.58 -9.83
N ALA A 331 -9.30 15.89 -9.66
CA ALA A 331 -10.55 16.55 -10.02
C ALA A 331 -10.87 16.40 -11.52
N ARG A 332 -9.85 16.48 -12.37
CA ARG A 332 -9.97 16.25 -13.81
C ARG A 332 -10.32 14.79 -14.12
N PHE A 333 -9.63 13.82 -13.51
CA PHE A 333 -9.93 12.40 -13.64
C PHE A 333 -11.39 12.10 -13.28
N LEU A 334 -11.86 12.61 -12.14
CA LEU A 334 -13.24 12.41 -11.69
C LEU A 334 -14.27 13.01 -12.67
N LYS A 335 -13.96 14.13 -13.33
CA LYS A 335 -14.83 14.72 -14.37
C LYS A 335 -14.82 13.94 -15.67
N GLN A 336 -13.65 13.46 -16.10
CA GLN A 336 -13.45 12.85 -17.41
C GLN A 336 -13.79 11.36 -17.44
N HIS A 337 -13.70 10.68 -16.29
CA HIS A 337 -13.84 9.23 -16.17
C HIS A 337 -14.92 8.79 -15.16
N PRO A 338 -16.15 9.31 -15.22
CA PRO A 338 -17.24 8.89 -14.36
C PRO A 338 -17.59 7.40 -14.50
N GLU A 339 -17.35 6.80 -15.66
CA GLU A 339 -17.55 5.37 -15.90
C GLU A 339 -16.69 4.49 -15.00
N VAL A 340 -15.54 4.99 -14.54
CA VAL A 340 -14.61 4.23 -13.70
C VAL A 340 -15.05 4.33 -12.24
N TRP A 341 -15.07 5.54 -11.67
CA TRP A 341 -15.24 5.69 -10.23
C TRP A 341 -16.68 5.50 -9.75
N LYS A 342 -17.68 5.69 -10.62
CA LYS A 342 -19.08 5.43 -10.25
C LYS A 342 -19.35 3.95 -9.99
N ALA A 343 -18.57 3.05 -10.61
CA ALA A 343 -18.70 1.61 -10.37
C ALA A 343 -18.28 1.21 -8.95
N TRP A 344 -17.46 2.03 -8.28
CA TRP A 344 -16.98 1.77 -6.91
C TRP A 344 -17.98 2.18 -5.83
N LEU A 345 -19.00 2.97 -6.19
CA LEU A 345 -19.86 3.68 -5.24
C LEU A 345 -21.33 3.24 -5.36
N PRO A 346 -22.09 3.24 -4.26
CA PRO A 346 -23.54 3.24 -4.32
C PRO A 346 -24.08 4.40 -5.16
N ALA A 347 -25.20 4.18 -5.84
CA ALA A 347 -25.74 5.14 -6.81
C ALA A 347 -26.05 6.53 -6.21
N ASP A 348 -26.54 6.59 -4.97
CA ASP A 348 -26.84 7.85 -4.28
C ASP A 348 -25.56 8.62 -3.91
N VAL A 349 -24.50 7.91 -3.49
CA VAL A 349 -23.18 8.49 -3.20
C VAL A 349 -22.53 8.99 -4.48
N ALA A 350 -22.59 8.20 -5.56
CA ALA A 350 -22.08 8.60 -6.86
C ALA A 350 -22.75 9.88 -7.40
N ALA A 351 -24.06 10.04 -7.14
CA ALA A 351 -24.81 11.25 -7.50
C ALA A 351 -24.36 12.49 -6.68
N LYS A 352 -24.09 12.33 -5.38
CA LYS A 352 -23.54 13.40 -4.52
C LYS A 352 -22.18 13.87 -5.03
N VAL A 353 -21.26 12.94 -5.28
CA VAL A 353 -19.94 13.26 -5.83
C VAL A 353 -20.10 13.98 -7.17
N SER A 354 -20.88 13.43 -8.10
CA SER A 354 -21.10 14.04 -9.43
C SER A 354 -21.60 15.48 -9.36
N SER A 355 -22.48 15.79 -8.40
CA SER A 355 -23.06 17.13 -8.25
C SER A 355 -22.09 18.16 -7.66
N SER A 356 -20.98 17.69 -7.10
CA SER A 356 -19.97 18.52 -6.43
C SER A 356 -18.72 18.80 -7.27
N LEU A 357 -18.58 18.13 -8.43
CA LEU A 357 -17.40 18.21 -9.30
C LEU A 357 -17.39 19.46 -10.17
#